data_AF-A0A537Z9H3-F1
#
_entry.id   AF-A0A537Z9H3-F1
#
_cell.length_a   1.000
_cell.length_b   1.000
_cell.length_c   1.000
_cell.angle_alpha   90.00
_cell.angle_beta   90.00
_cell.angle_gamma   90.00
#
_symmetry.space_group_name_H-M   'P 1'
#
loop_
_entity.id
_entity.type
_entity.pdbx_description
1 polymer ?
#
loop_
_entity_poly.entity_id
_entity_poly.type
_entity_poly.pdbx_seq_one_letter_code
_entity_poly.pdbx_strand_id
1 'polypeptide(L)'
;MHLPVQKVASRLPAIRGLHFKRVPSVSLVSKLKLTLLSAEQLAAKLRRLPAAQRAHIRGFEQQARIATELPVLLGLVPPHPAKSQVQQVAQLEGVYDDAANRIYLVKDTVGKDPVEIQTVLAHELTHALDEQNVGPDHFQFHPPLVEAADAEHAVREGSAVLSQARYGIRYLGAFRPVSLYLQTTYPPPSGSRLARLAGEELEFIYASGARFVQALYRRGGWGLVDRALRNPPRTTASILYPRRWPAHDVSVPPTGDPTAAFGAGWTRVLAGDMDAFSTEELFSSTGPPSAAKKVVRDWIGGRVALWHRRGAKVDPGAPDHRAVAAVLQWRWRGTSDSAAAKAAIVTYLVRTFHATPAGGGTWRWPAGAAAFVSSGATTALVLGPTPALARAAAEAAARP
;
A
#
# COMPACT_ATOMS: atom_id res chain seq x y z
N MET A 1 -16.88 -22.92 -21.40
CA MET A 1 -15.41 -22.86 -21.53
C MET A 1 -14.83 -23.84 -20.54
N HIS A 2 -14.04 -24.81 -21.00
CA HIS A 2 -13.37 -25.75 -20.10
C HIS A 2 -12.10 -25.09 -19.54
N LEU A 3 -12.04 -24.89 -18.22
CA LEU A 3 -10.88 -24.29 -17.56
C LEU A 3 -9.84 -25.39 -17.26
N PRO A 4 -8.55 -25.23 -17.61
CA PRO A 4 -7.52 -26.25 -17.43
C PRO A 4 -7.02 -26.35 -15.97
N VAL A 5 -7.93 -26.30 -14.99
CA VAL A 5 -7.63 -26.23 -13.55
C VAL A 5 -6.74 -27.38 -13.10
N GLN A 6 -7.14 -28.62 -13.37
CA GLN A 6 -6.40 -29.82 -12.93
C GLN A 6 -5.00 -29.90 -13.58
N LYS A 7 -4.88 -29.41 -14.82
CA LYS A 7 -3.60 -29.33 -15.51
C LYS A 7 -2.66 -28.34 -14.81
N VAL A 8 -3.13 -27.16 -14.42
CA VAL A 8 -2.32 -26.17 -13.70
C VAL A 8 -2.00 -26.68 -12.28
N ALA A 9 -3.01 -27.21 -11.57
CA ALA A 9 -2.88 -27.69 -10.20
C ALA A 9 -1.95 -28.90 -10.05
N SER A 10 -1.82 -29.75 -11.07
CA SER A 10 -0.84 -30.87 -11.08
C SER A 10 0.60 -30.42 -11.36
N ARG A 11 0.78 -29.25 -11.99
CA ARG A 11 2.09 -28.71 -12.41
C ARG A 11 2.69 -27.73 -11.42
N LEU A 12 1.86 -26.89 -10.80
CA LEU A 12 2.27 -25.85 -9.86
C LEU A 12 3.06 -26.37 -8.64
N PRO A 13 2.70 -27.52 -8.02
CA PRO A 13 3.50 -28.19 -7.00
C PRO A 13 4.99 -28.33 -7.34
N ALA A 14 5.30 -28.72 -8.58
CA ALA A 14 6.68 -28.91 -9.05
C ALA A 14 7.45 -27.60 -9.22
N ILE A 15 6.75 -26.47 -9.34
CA ILE A 15 7.37 -25.14 -9.34
C ILE A 15 7.73 -24.73 -7.92
N ARG A 16 6.78 -24.85 -6.98
CA ARG A 16 6.92 -24.35 -5.61
C ARG A 16 7.65 -25.29 -4.65
N GLY A 17 7.69 -26.59 -4.95
CA GLY A 17 8.16 -27.61 -4.01
C GLY A 17 7.16 -27.88 -2.88
N LEU A 18 5.87 -27.63 -3.13
CA LEU A 18 4.75 -27.78 -2.17
C LEU A 18 3.71 -28.76 -2.74
N HIS A 19 2.67 -29.09 -1.97
CA HIS A 19 1.58 -29.96 -2.44
C HIS A 19 0.21 -29.42 -2.03
N PHE A 20 -0.81 -29.63 -2.88
CA PHE A 20 -2.19 -29.33 -2.49
C PHE A 20 -2.70 -30.37 -1.52
N LYS A 21 -3.24 -29.92 -0.39
CA LYS A 21 -4.12 -30.73 0.46
C LYS A 21 -5.50 -30.84 -0.19
N ARG A 22 -5.98 -29.77 -0.82
CA ARG A 22 -7.24 -29.70 -1.56
C ARG A 22 -7.16 -28.66 -2.68
N VAL A 23 -7.34 -29.09 -3.92
CA VAL A 23 -7.40 -28.16 -5.06
C VAL A 23 -8.70 -27.34 -4.98
N PRO A 24 -8.65 -25.98 -5.02
CA PRO A 24 -9.84 -25.14 -5.04
C PRO A 24 -10.74 -25.42 -6.25
N SER A 25 -12.05 -25.29 -6.07
CA SER A 25 -12.97 -25.25 -7.21
C SER A 25 -12.85 -23.89 -7.91
N VAL A 26 -12.84 -23.88 -9.25
CA VAL A 26 -12.75 -22.64 -10.03
C VAL A 26 -14.05 -22.36 -10.77
N SER A 27 -14.52 -21.12 -10.72
CA SER A 27 -15.73 -20.68 -11.42
C SER A 27 -15.44 -19.42 -12.23
N LEU A 28 -15.96 -19.36 -13.45
CA LEU A 28 -15.91 -18.17 -14.28
C LEU A 28 -17.15 -17.29 -13.98
N VAL A 29 -16.95 -16.04 -13.59
CA VAL A 29 -18.03 -15.10 -13.18
C VAL A 29 -17.91 -13.76 -13.92
N SER A 30 -19.02 -13.04 -14.09
CA SER A 30 -18.92 -11.62 -14.46
C SER A 30 -18.40 -10.80 -13.29
N LYS A 31 -17.78 -9.67 -13.59
CA LYS A 31 -17.43 -8.60 -12.66
C LYS A 31 -18.61 -8.20 -11.79
N LEU A 32 -19.79 -7.98 -12.39
CA LEU A 32 -21.00 -7.68 -11.62
C LEU A 32 -21.34 -8.80 -10.62
N LYS A 33 -21.28 -10.06 -11.06
CA LYS A 33 -21.53 -11.20 -10.17
C LYS A 33 -20.46 -11.30 -9.08
N LEU A 34 -19.19 -11.05 -9.39
CA LEU A 34 -18.12 -11.03 -8.40
C LEU A 34 -18.33 -9.92 -7.37
N THR A 35 -18.69 -8.70 -7.79
CA THR A 35 -18.99 -7.59 -6.88
C THR A 35 -20.16 -7.94 -5.97
N LEU A 36 -21.24 -8.50 -6.51
CA LEU A 36 -22.41 -8.92 -5.73
C LEU A 36 -22.08 -10.06 -4.76
N LEU A 37 -21.35 -11.09 -5.21
CA LEU A 37 -20.89 -12.19 -4.36
C LEU A 37 -19.98 -11.68 -3.25
N SER A 38 -19.01 -10.82 -3.57
CA SER A 38 -18.09 -10.23 -2.59
C SER A 38 -18.86 -9.43 -1.55
N ALA A 39 -19.84 -8.62 -1.97
CA ALA A 39 -20.70 -7.86 -1.06
C ALA A 39 -21.58 -8.76 -0.19
N GLU A 40 -22.16 -9.82 -0.76
CA GLU A 40 -23.01 -10.78 -0.04
C GLU A 40 -22.19 -11.61 0.96
N GLN A 41 -21.04 -12.13 0.54
CA GLN A 41 -20.10 -12.87 1.38
C GLN A 41 -19.56 -12.00 2.50
N LEU A 42 -19.17 -10.75 2.20
CA LEU A 42 -18.79 -9.77 3.20
C LEU A 42 -19.93 -9.52 4.17
N ALA A 43 -21.15 -9.27 3.69
CA ALA A 43 -22.31 -9.04 4.54
C ALA A 43 -22.63 -10.26 5.43
N ALA A 44 -22.53 -11.48 4.89
CA ALA A 44 -22.73 -12.72 5.63
C ALA A 44 -21.63 -12.93 6.68
N LYS A 45 -20.36 -12.69 6.34
CA LYS A 45 -19.22 -12.74 7.27
C LYS A 45 -19.42 -11.72 8.39
N LEU A 46 -19.74 -10.47 8.06
CA LEU A 46 -20.02 -9.41 9.03
C LEU A 46 -21.19 -9.77 9.95
N ARG A 47 -22.30 -10.30 9.45
CA ARG A 47 -23.46 -10.72 10.27
C ARG A 47 -23.11 -11.76 11.33
N ARG A 48 -22.10 -12.60 11.08
CA ARG A 48 -21.63 -13.64 12.02
C ARG A 48 -20.70 -13.09 13.10
N LEU A 49 -20.19 -11.86 12.96
CA LEU A 49 -19.27 -11.27 13.93
C LEU A 49 -20.02 -10.62 15.13
N PRO A 50 -19.44 -10.68 16.33
CA PRO A 50 -19.89 -9.90 17.48
C PRO A 50 -20.09 -8.41 17.15
N ALA A 51 -21.04 -7.76 17.84
CA ALA A 51 -21.37 -6.36 17.59
C ALA A 51 -20.16 -5.42 17.71
N ALA A 52 -19.26 -5.69 18.67
CA ALA A 52 -18.02 -4.94 18.85
C ALA A 52 -17.09 -5.04 17.63
N GLN A 53 -16.91 -6.24 17.06
CA GLN A 53 -16.08 -6.43 15.87
C GLN A 53 -16.70 -5.79 14.63
N ARG A 54 -18.03 -5.87 14.46
CA ARG A 54 -18.72 -5.14 13.39
C ARG A 54 -18.55 -3.63 13.51
N ALA A 55 -18.61 -3.08 14.73
CA ALA A 55 -18.37 -1.66 14.98
C ALA A 55 -16.94 -1.25 14.63
N HIS A 56 -15.97 -2.12 14.93
CA HIS A 56 -14.57 -1.91 14.58
C HIS A 56 -14.37 -1.84 13.06
N ILE A 57 -14.93 -2.78 12.30
CA ILE A 57 -14.83 -2.81 10.83
C ILE A 57 -15.48 -1.58 10.20
N ARG A 58 -16.66 -1.16 10.68
CA ARG A 58 -17.28 0.11 10.22
C ARG A 58 -16.38 1.32 10.49
N GLY A 59 -15.64 1.31 11.60
CA GLY A 59 -14.62 2.32 11.89
C GLY A 59 -13.51 2.34 10.84
N PHE A 60 -13.05 1.17 10.38
CA PHE A 60 -12.05 1.08 9.31
C PHE A 60 -12.57 1.57 7.96
N GLU A 61 -13.81 1.24 7.60
CA GLU A 61 -14.45 1.75 6.38
C GLU A 61 -14.55 3.28 6.41
N GLN A 62 -14.93 3.85 7.56
CA GLN A 62 -14.95 5.30 7.75
C GLN A 62 -13.55 5.90 7.62
N GLN A 63 -12.54 5.28 8.24
CA GLN A 63 -11.15 5.72 8.10
C GLN A 63 -10.64 5.61 6.67
N ALA A 64 -10.98 4.54 5.94
CA ALA A 64 -10.59 4.37 4.54
C ALA A 64 -11.20 5.47 3.66
N ARG A 65 -12.45 5.84 3.91
CA ARG A 65 -13.10 6.98 3.25
C ARG A 65 -12.38 8.29 3.56
N ILE A 66 -12.05 8.56 4.82
CA ILE A 66 -11.31 9.79 5.21
C ILE A 66 -9.90 9.79 4.60
N ALA A 67 -9.24 8.64 4.54
CA ALA A 67 -7.88 8.51 4.01
C ALA A 67 -7.76 8.95 2.54
N THR A 68 -8.83 8.86 1.75
CA THR A 68 -8.87 9.35 0.36
C THR A 68 -8.67 10.86 0.23
N GLU A 69 -8.89 11.66 1.29
CA GLU A 69 -8.58 13.09 1.29
C GLU A 69 -7.06 13.36 1.26
N LEU A 70 -6.27 12.45 1.83
CA LEU A 70 -4.84 12.61 2.02
C LEU A 70 -4.06 12.86 0.71
N PRO A 71 -4.22 12.07 -0.37
CA PRO A 71 -3.55 12.34 -1.64
C PRO A 71 -3.95 13.69 -2.27
N VAL A 72 -5.21 14.13 -2.11
CA VAL A 72 -5.64 15.45 -2.62
C VAL A 72 -5.00 16.57 -1.80
N LEU A 73 -5.01 16.46 -0.47
CA LEU A 73 -4.37 17.42 0.44
C LEU A 73 -2.87 17.54 0.20
N LEU A 74 -2.21 16.43 -0.13
CA LEU A 74 -0.80 16.37 -0.46
C LEU A 74 -0.50 16.76 -1.91
N GLY A 75 -1.50 17.14 -2.70
CA GLY A 75 -1.32 17.54 -4.10
C GLY A 75 -0.74 16.42 -4.98
N LEU A 76 -0.92 15.16 -4.59
CA LEU A 76 -0.50 13.98 -5.36
C LEU A 76 -1.50 13.66 -6.47
N VAL A 77 -2.78 13.96 -6.24
CA VAL A 77 -3.85 13.84 -7.23
C VAL A 77 -4.67 15.14 -7.24
N PRO A 78 -5.22 15.55 -8.40
CA PRO A 78 -6.10 16.70 -8.44
C PRO A 78 -7.41 16.42 -7.68
N PRO A 79 -8.12 17.48 -7.23
CA PRO A 79 -9.49 17.33 -6.76
C PRO A 79 -10.35 16.65 -7.82
N HIS A 80 -11.20 15.73 -7.38
CA HIS A 80 -12.01 14.89 -8.25
C HIS A 80 -13.37 14.66 -7.60
N PRO A 81 -14.44 14.36 -8.36
CA PRO A 81 -15.68 13.93 -7.75
C PRO A 81 -15.42 12.65 -6.94
N ALA A 82 -16.04 12.53 -5.76
CA ALA A 82 -15.92 11.33 -4.95
C ALA A 82 -16.30 10.10 -5.78
N LYS A 83 -15.32 9.27 -6.14
CA LYS A 83 -15.57 8.02 -6.87
C LYS A 83 -16.20 7.02 -5.89
N SER A 84 -17.16 6.24 -6.37
CA SER A 84 -17.64 5.09 -5.58
C SER A 84 -16.53 4.02 -5.54
N GLN A 85 -16.33 3.39 -4.37
CA GLN A 85 -15.42 2.23 -4.19
C GLN A 85 -15.69 1.08 -5.19
N VAL A 86 -16.86 1.08 -5.83
CA VAL A 86 -17.29 0.12 -6.86
C VAL A 86 -16.33 0.05 -8.07
N GLN A 87 -15.52 1.09 -8.32
CA GLN A 87 -14.52 1.06 -9.40
C GLN A 87 -13.24 0.27 -9.06
N GLN A 88 -12.96 -0.11 -7.81
CA GLN A 88 -11.71 -0.79 -7.42
C GLN A 88 -11.68 -2.29 -7.77
N VAL A 89 -12.83 -2.92 -8.03
CA VAL A 89 -12.91 -4.31 -8.53
C VAL A 89 -12.62 -4.38 -10.05
N ALA A 90 -12.18 -3.26 -10.66
CA ALA A 90 -12.28 -3.11 -12.10
C ALA A 90 -11.26 -3.85 -12.95
N GLN A 91 -10.13 -4.29 -12.38
CA GLN A 91 -9.03 -4.90 -13.15
C GLN A 91 -8.52 -6.25 -12.60
N LEU A 92 -9.21 -6.85 -11.62
CA LEU A 92 -8.84 -8.20 -11.18
C LEU A 92 -9.22 -9.23 -12.25
N GLU A 93 -8.28 -10.08 -12.63
CA GLU A 93 -8.50 -11.21 -13.55
C GLU A 93 -8.98 -12.46 -12.80
N GLY A 94 -8.66 -12.54 -11.49
CA GLY A 94 -9.06 -13.62 -10.59
C GLY A 94 -9.06 -13.18 -9.12
N VAL A 95 -9.75 -13.96 -8.29
CA VAL A 95 -9.71 -13.85 -6.82
C VAL A 95 -9.79 -15.24 -6.21
N TYR A 96 -8.91 -15.52 -5.24
CA TYR A 96 -9.02 -16.65 -4.33
C TYR A 96 -9.80 -16.27 -3.07
N ASP A 97 -10.83 -17.06 -2.77
CA ASP A 97 -11.61 -17.03 -1.52
C ASP A 97 -11.11 -18.18 -0.63
N ASP A 98 -10.31 -17.82 0.36
CA ASP A 98 -9.71 -18.69 1.38
C ASP A 98 -10.80 -19.42 2.18
N ALA A 99 -11.82 -18.69 2.63
CA ALA A 99 -12.88 -19.20 3.48
C ALA A 99 -13.72 -20.30 2.79
N ALA A 100 -13.98 -20.14 1.49
CA ALA A 100 -14.69 -21.15 0.71
C ALA A 100 -13.75 -22.15 0.00
N ASN A 101 -12.44 -21.89 -0.02
CA ASN A 101 -11.47 -22.56 -0.88
C ASN A 101 -11.93 -22.59 -2.35
N ARG A 102 -12.26 -21.42 -2.90
CA ARG A 102 -12.78 -21.23 -4.26
C ARG A 102 -12.00 -20.16 -4.99
N ILE A 103 -11.83 -20.34 -6.30
CA ILE A 103 -11.28 -19.30 -7.17
C ILE A 103 -12.37 -18.79 -8.10
N TYR A 104 -12.49 -17.48 -8.22
CA TYR A 104 -13.36 -16.80 -9.16
C TYR A 104 -12.51 -16.15 -10.23
N LEU A 105 -12.60 -16.63 -11.48
CA LEU A 105 -12.01 -15.94 -12.63
C LEU A 105 -13.02 -14.95 -13.20
N VAL A 106 -12.56 -13.75 -13.55
CA VAL A 106 -13.43 -12.66 -14.01
C VAL A 106 -13.48 -12.65 -15.52
N LYS A 107 -14.56 -13.16 -16.12
CA LYS A 107 -14.70 -13.30 -17.59
C LYS A 107 -14.64 -12.00 -18.39
N ASP A 108 -14.82 -10.88 -17.70
CA ASP A 108 -14.83 -9.55 -18.32
C ASP A 108 -13.41 -8.97 -18.46
N THR A 109 -12.43 -9.54 -17.74
CA THR A 109 -11.03 -9.11 -17.72
C THR A 109 -10.07 -10.23 -18.13
N VAL A 110 -10.32 -11.49 -17.72
CA VAL A 110 -9.54 -12.62 -18.19
C VAL A 110 -9.81 -12.88 -19.67
N GLY A 111 -8.77 -12.87 -20.48
CA GLY A 111 -8.86 -13.19 -21.89
C GLY A 111 -9.24 -14.64 -22.15
N LYS A 112 -9.48 -14.93 -23.43
CA LYS A 112 -9.96 -16.25 -23.89
C LYS A 112 -8.82 -17.17 -24.31
N ASP A 113 -7.59 -16.65 -24.36
CA ASP A 113 -6.39 -17.42 -24.71
C ASP A 113 -6.10 -18.47 -23.62
N PRO A 114 -5.99 -19.77 -23.97
CA PRO A 114 -5.57 -20.80 -23.02
C PRO A 114 -4.25 -20.54 -22.29
N VAL A 115 -3.33 -19.75 -22.87
CA VAL A 115 -2.08 -19.34 -22.21
C VAL A 115 -2.36 -18.35 -21.10
N GLU A 116 -3.19 -17.34 -21.38
CA GLU A 116 -3.60 -16.32 -20.41
C GLU A 116 -4.41 -16.93 -19.26
N ILE A 117 -5.39 -17.78 -19.56
CA ILE A 117 -6.19 -18.48 -18.54
C ILE A 117 -5.29 -19.32 -17.62
N GLN A 118 -4.33 -20.06 -18.18
CA GLN A 118 -3.38 -20.84 -17.37
C GLN A 118 -2.45 -19.95 -16.54
N THR A 119 -2.12 -18.78 -17.04
CA THR A 119 -1.29 -17.78 -16.35
C THR A 119 -2.03 -17.24 -15.12
N VAL A 120 -3.28 -16.81 -15.27
CA VAL A 120 -4.12 -16.35 -14.15
C VAL A 120 -4.39 -17.50 -13.16
N LEU A 121 -4.71 -18.69 -13.66
CA LEU A 121 -4.87 -19.87 -12.80
C LEU A 121 -3.60 -20.18 -12.00
N ALA A 122 -2.41 -20.04 -12.58
CA ALA A 122 -1.17 -20.28 -11.86
C ALA A 122 -0.96 -19.26 -10.73
N HIS A 123 -1.38 -18.00 -10.92
CA HIS A 123 -1.40 -16.97 -9.87
C HIS A 123 -2.36 -17.37 -8.74
N GLU A 124 -3.65 -17.53 -9.05
CA GLU A 124 -4.68 -17.77 -8.04
C GLU A 124 -4.51 -19.12 -7.31
N LEU A 125 -4.07 -20.17 -8.01
CA LEU A 125 -3.77 -21.45 -7.38
C LEU A 125 -2.54 -21.37 -6.47
N THR A 126 -1.63 -20.41 -6.68
CA THR A 126 -0.49 -20.21 -5.77
C THR A 126 -0.96 -19.70 -4.42
N HIS A 127 -1.92 -18.79 -4.38
CA HIS A 127 -2.51 -18.32 -3.12
C HIS A 127 -3.02 -19.50 -2.27
N ALA A 128 -3.82 -20.38 -2.89
CA ALA A 128 -4.31 -21.59 -2.23
C ALA A 128 -3.19 -22.57 -1.83
N LEU A 129 -2.16 -22.72 -2.67
CA LEU A 129 -1.04 -23.62 -2.40
C LEU A 129 -0.20 -23.10 -1.22
N ASP A 130 0.11 -21.81 -1.20
CA ASP A 130 0.85 -21.16 -0.13
C ASP A 130 0.06 -21.19 1.18
N GLU A 131 -1.26 -20.92 1.14
CA GLU A 131 -2.13 -21.02 2.32
C GLU A 131 -2.04 -22.41 2.98
N GLN A 132 -2.20 -23.46 2.16
CA GLN A 132 -2.28 -24.83 2.64
C GLN A 132 -0.98 -25.35 3.24
N ASN A 133 0.17 -24.76 2.91
CA ASN A 133 1.49 -25.28 3.26
C ASN A 133 2.29 -24.37 4.19
N VAL A 134 2.13 -23.05 4.05
CA VAL A 134 3.04 -22.07 4.64
C VAL A 134 2.37 -21.31 5.79
N GLY A 135 1.06 -21.10 5.71
CA GLY A 135 0.26 -20.51 6.78
C GLY A 135 -0.99 -19.85 6.20
N PRO A 136 -2.02 -19.60 7.03
CA PRO A 136 -3.28 -19.08 6.54
C PRO A 136 -3.09 -17.75 5.79
N ASP A 137 -3.94 -17.51 4.81
CA ASP A 137 -4.11 -16.19 4.23
C ASP A 137 -4.90 -15.36 5.24
N HIS A 138 -4.19 -14.72 6.17
CA HIS A 138 -4.80 -13.93 7.21
C HIS A 138 -5.22 -12.57 6.65
N PHE A 139 -6.06 -12.55 5.61
CA PHE A 139 -6.71 -11.31 5.21
C PHE A 139 -7.64 -10.86 6.34
N GLN A 140 -7.08 -10.10 7.27
CA GLN A 140 -7.77 -9.46 8.36
C GLN A 140 -8.14 -8.05 7.92
N PHE A 141 -9.29 -7.58 8.37
CA PHE A 141 -9.60 -6.17 8.23
C PHE A 141 -8.58 -5.39 9.04
N HIS A 142 -7.80 -4.57 8.36
CA HIS A 142 -6.89 -3.62 8.97
C HIS A 142 -7.41 -2.20 8.74
N PRO A 143 -7.11 -1.26 9.65
CA PRO A 143 -7.22 0.15 9.34
C PRO A 143 -6.43 0.47 8.06
N PRO A 144 -6.81 1.52 7.31
CA PRO A 144 -5.92 2.03 6.27
C PRO A 144 -4.58 2.47 6.88
N LEU A 145 -3.55 2.57 6.05
CA LEU A 145 -2.23 3.10 6.45
C LEU A 145 -1.49 2.26 7.49
N VAL A 146 -1.75 0.95 7.57
CA VAL A 146 -0.94 0.01 8.37
C VAL A 146 0.19 -0.55 7.50
N GLU A 147 1.44 -0.25 7.84
CA GLU A 147 2.59 -0.62 7.01
C GLU A 147 2.82 -2.13 6.94
N ALA A 148 2.74 -2.82 8.08
CA ALA A 148 3.02 -4.25 8.15
C ALA A 148 2.03 -5.08 7.31
N ALA A 149 0.76 -4.66 7.25
CA ALA A 149 -0.26 -5.30 6.43
C ALA A 149 0.07 -5.19 4.93
N ASP A 150 0.49 -4.00 4.47
CA ASP A 150 0.92 -3.79 3.09
C ASP A 150 2.18 -4.60 2.73
N ALA A 151 3.14 -4.68 3.66
CA ALA A 151 4.35 -5.46 3.47
C ALA A 151 4.07 -6.96 3.40
N GLU A 152 3.21 -7.49 4.28
CA GLU A 152 2.74 -8.88 4.20
C GLU A 152 2.04 -9.16 2.87
N HIS A 153 1.09 -8.30 2.47
CA HIS A 153 0.34 -8.49 1.24
C HIS A 153 1.25 -8.50 0.01
N ALA A 154 2.27 -7.64 -0.02
CA ALA A 154 3.28 -7.64 -1.07
C ALA A 154 4.09 -8.95 -1.14
N VAL A 155 4.38 -9.63 -0.02
CA VAL A 155 5.04 -10.95 -0.06
C VAL A 155 4.13 -12.01 -0.66
N ARG A 156 2.84 -12.01 -0.30
CA ARG A 156 1.85 -12.97 -0.80
C ARG A 156 1.63 -12.82 -2.31
N GLU A 157 1.30 -11.62 -2.78
CA GLU A 157 1.18 -11.36 -4.22
C GLU A 157 2.50 -11.61 -4.95
N GLY A 158 3.64 -11.25 -4.35
CA GLY A 158 4.95 -11.53 -4.93
C GLY A 158 5.23 -13.02 -5.15
N SER A 159 4.76 -13.89 -4.25
CA SER A 159 4.87 -15.35 -4.38
C SER A 159 4.02 -15.86 -5.54
N ALA A 160 2.78 -15.39 -5.64
CA ALA A 160 1.87 -15.72 -6.74
C ALA A 160 2.42 -15.27 -8.10
N VAL A 161 2.88 -14.03 -8.21
CA VAL A 161 3.49 -13.49 -9.43
C VAL A 161 4.77 -14.26 -9.82
N LEU A 162 5.65 -14.59 -8.86
CA LEU A 162 6.85 -15.37 -9.17
C LEU A 162 6.50 -16.77 -9.67
N SER A 163 5.50 -17.40 -9.08
CA SER A 163 5.02 -18.74 -9.45
C SER A 163 4.38 -18.74 -10.83
N GLN A 164 3.53 -17.75 -11.11
CA GLN A 164 2.96 -17.47 -12.43
C GLN A 164 4.06 -17.30 -13.48
N ALA A 165 5.06 -16.44 -13.22
CA ALA A 165 6.17 -16.21 -14.15
C ALA A 165 6.95 -17.50 -14.44
N ARG A 166 7.27 -18.27 -13.40
CA ARG A 166 7.98 -19.56 -13.53
C ARG A 166 7.13 -20.62 -14.24
N TYR A 167 5.81 -20.60 -14.03
CA TYR A 167 4.87 -21.48 -14.73
C TYR A 167 4.86 -21.17 -16.22
N GLY A 168 4.79 -19.89 -16.58
CA GLY A 168 4.88 -19.43 -17.96
C GLY A 168 6.14 -19.94 -18.66
N ILE A 169 7.30 -19.79 -18.01
CA ILE A 169 8.59 -20.26 -18.56
C ILE A 169 8.62 -21.77 -18.73
N ARG A 170 8.18 -22.52 -17.72
CA ARG A 170 8.31 -23.98 -17.71
C ARG A 170 7.28 -24.70 -18.58
N TYR A 171 6.07 -24.17 -18.70
CA TYR A 171 4.92 -24.92 -19.22
C TYR A 171 4.16 -24.23 -20.35
N LEU A 172 4.36 -22.93 -20.57
CA LEU A 172 3.65 -22.15 -21.59
C LEU A 172 4.57 -21.64 -22.71
N GLY A 173 5.85 -22.01 -22.70
CA GLY A 173 6.81 -21.59 -23.72
C GLY A 173 7.20 -20.11 -23.62
N ALA A 174 7.07 -19.49 -22.44
CA ALA A 174 7.56 -18.12 -22.26
C ALA A 174 9.10 -18.12 -22.22
N PHE A 175 9.75 -17.55 -23.24
CA PHE A 175 11.21 -17.57 -23.37
C PHE A 175 11.94 -16.42 -22.63
N ARG A 176 11.20 -15.52 -21.98
CA ARG A 176 11.80 -14.36 -21.30
C ARG A 176 12.23 -14.67 -19.86
N PRO A 177 13.41 -14.20 -19.41
CA PRO A 177 13.82 -14.30 -18.02
C PRO A 177 12.78 -13.67 -17.08
N VAL A 178 12.62 -14.21 -15.87
CA VAL A 178 11.67 -13.69 -14.87
C VAL A 178 11.86 -12.18 -14.63
N SER A 179 13.10 -11.68 -14.60
CA SER A 179 13.33 -10.23 -14.42
C SER A 179 12.76 -9.38 -15.55
N LEU A 180 12.82 -9.87 -16.80
CA LEU A 180 12.23 -9.18 -17.95
C LEU A 180 10.69 -9.30 -17.94
N TYR A 181 10.17 -10.47 -17.57
CA TYR A 181 8.74 -10.66 -17.33
C TYR A 181 8.21 -9.63 -16.32
N LEU A 182 8.84 -9.52 -15.15
CA LEU A 182 8.44 -8.56 -14.13
C LEU A 182 8.57 -7.12 -14.62
N GLN A 183 9.66 -6.77 -15.31
CA GLN A 183 9.85 -5.41 -15.81
C GLN A 183 8.75 -4.94 -16.78
N THR A 184 8.25 -5.86 -17.61
CA THR A 184 7.28 -5.55 -18.68
C THR A 184 5.83 -5.71 -18.26
N THR A 185 5.51 -6.70 -17.40
CA THR A 185 4.14 -6.97 -16.95
C THR A 185 3.80 -6.22 -15.66
N TYR A 186 4.80 -6.00 -14.80
CA TYR A 186 4.66 -5.27 -13.56
C TYR A 186 5.72 -4.17 -13.52
N PRO A 187 5.61 -3.14 -14.39
CA PRO A 187 6.58 -2.06 -14.42
C PRO A 187 6.77 -1.46 -13.02
N PRO A 188 7.91 -0.78 -12.77
CA PRO A 188 8.08 -0.06 -11.51
C PRO A 188 6.84 0.80 -11.26
N PRO A 189 6.32 0.81 -10.02
CA PRO A 189 5.07 1.50 -9.74
C PRO A 189 5.10 2.94 -10.26
N SER A 190 4.05 3.31 -10.96
CA SER A 190 3.72 4.66 -11.41
C SER A 190 2.49 5.15 -10.64
N GLY A 191 2.59 5.24 -9.30
CA GLY A 191 1.52 5.75 -8.43
C GLY A 191 1.58 5.29 -6.96
N SER A 192 1.10 6.14 -6.05
CA SER A 192 1.41 6.06 -4.59
C SER A 192 0.41 5.24 -3.86
N ARG A 193 0.80 4.66 -2.71
CA ARG A 193 -0.19 4.17 -1.73
C ARG A 193 -1.20 5.26 -1.42
N LEU A 194 -0.72 6.49 -1.28
CA LEU A 194 -1.53 7.69 -1.12
C LEU A 194 -2.42 7.93 -2.35
N ALA A 195 -1.89 8.00 -3.57
CA ALA A 195 -2.72 8.13 -4.79
C ALA A 195 -3.65 6.92 -5.04
N ARG A 196 -3.30 5.73 -4.57
CA ARG A 196 -4.10 4.51 -4.61
C ARG A 196 -5.34 4.62 -3.72
N LEU A 197 -5.29 5.41 -2.64
CA LEU A 197 -6.51 5.78 -1.89
C LEU A 197 -7.51 6.54 -2.79
N ALA A 198 -7.06 7.18 -3.87
CA ALA A 198 -7.91 7.81 -4.88
C ALA A 198 -8.35 6.85 -6.03
N GLY A 199 -8.05 5.55 -5.91
CA GLY A 199 -8.58 4.50 -6.79
C GLY A 199 -7.67 4.03 -7.92
N GLU A 200 -6.36 4.29 -7.83
CA GLU A 200 -5.34 3.68 -8.70
C GLU A 200 -4.68 2.47 -8.01
N GLU A 201 -4.17 1.50 -8.77
CA GLU A 201 -4.15 0.08 -8.40
C GLU A 201 -2.90 -0.46 -7.70
N LEU A 202 -3.08 -1.62 -7.04
CA LEU A 202 -2.26 -2.84 -6.85
C LEU A 202 -0.72 -2.87 -7.13
N GLU A 203 -0.12 -1.88 -7.79
CA GLU A 203 1.26 -1.94 -8.28
C GLU A 203 2.32 -2.20 -7.21
N PHE A 204 2.17 -1.69 -5.98
CA PHE A 204 3.15 -1.98 -4.93
C PHE A 204 3.16 -3.47 -4.57
N ILE A 205 2.00 -4.05 -4.27
CA ILE A 205 1.90 -5.42 -3.80
C ILE A 205 2.29 -6.42 -4.90
N TYR A 206 1.98 -6.13 -6.18
CA TYR A 206 2.41 -6.98 -7.29
C TYR A 206 3.86 -6.69 -7.70
N ALA A 207 4.19 -5.45 -8.08
CA ALA A 207 5.46 -5.15 -8.71
C ALA A 207 6.63 -5.11 -7.71
N SER A 208 6.46 -4.45 -6.56
CA SER A 208 7.51 -4.41 -5.53
C SER A 208 7.58 -5.75 -4.78
N GLY A 209 6.41 -6.35 -4.50
CA GLY A 209 6.31 -7.70 -3.94
C GLY A 209 7.01 -8.76 -4.78
N ALA A 210 6.75 -8.82 -6.09
CA ALA A 210 7.38 -9.80 -6.97
C ALA A 210 8.90 -9.60 -7.09
N ARG A 211 9.39 -8.35 -7.08
CA ARG A 211 10.84 -8.07 -7.05
C ARG A 211 11.47 -8.51 -5.73
N PHE A 212 10.79 -8.27 -4.61
CA PHE A 212 11.21 -8.75 -3.29
C PHE A 212 11.31 -10.27 -3.26
N VAL A 213 10.24 -10.97 -3.65
CA VAL A 213 10.19 -12.43 -3.65
C VAL A 213 11.18 -13.02 -4.67
N GLN A 214 11.36 -12.41 -5.84
CA GLN A 214 12.41 -12.80 -6.78
C GLN A 214 13.81 -12.66 -6.17
N ALA A 215 14.09 -11.57 -5.44
CA ALA A 215 15.37 -11.36 -4.78
C ALA A 215 15.62 -12.40 -3.68
N LEU A 216 14.59 -12.75 -2.89
CA LEU A 216 14.67 -13.84 -1.92
C LEU A 216 14.93 -15.18 -2.59
N TYR A 217 14.18 -15.50 -3.65
CA TYR A 217 14.36 -16.72 -4.41
C TYR A 217 15.80 -16.84 -4.96
N ARG A 218 16.37 -15.76 -5.52
CA ARG A 218 17.76 -15.77 -6.00
C ARG A 218 18.78 -15.99 -4.89
N ARG A 219 18.48 -15.56 -3.67
CA ARG A 219 19.37 -15.66 -2.50
C ARG A 219 19.30 -17.02 -1.80
N GLY A 220 18.11 -17.63 -1.73
CA GLY A 220 17.89 -18.83 -0.91
C GLY A 220 16.78 -19.75 -1.39
N GLY A 221 16.37 -19.64 -2.66
CA GLY A 221 15.31 -20.45 -3.26
C GLY A 221 13.95 -20.26 -2.59
N TRP A 222 13.04 -21.21 -2.83
CA TRP A 222 11.70 -21.19 -2.25
C TRP A 222 11.70 -21.28 -0.73
N GLY A 223 12.66 -21.97 -0.11
CA GLY A 223 12.72 -22.05 1.36
C GLY A 223 12.83 -20.67 2.03
N LEU A 224 13.56 -19.72 1.41
CA LEU A 224 13.64 -18.35 1.90
C LEU A 224 12.35 -17.55 1.65
N VAL A 225 11.66 -17.81 0.53
CA VAL A 225 10.34 -17.22 0.23
C VAL A 225 9.29 -17.71 1.23
N ASP A 226 9.25 -19.02 1.49
CA ASP A 226 8.33 -19.61 2.47
C ASP A 226 8.57 -19.08 3.88
N ARG A 227 9.83 -18.79 4.23
CA ARG A 227 10.17 -18.12 5.49
C ARG A 227 9.58 -16.70 5.54
N ALA A 228 9.63 -15.95 4.44
CA ALA A 228 9.03 -14.61 4.37
C ALA A 228 7.50 -14.66 4.40
N LEU A 229 6.87 -15.68 3.81
CA LEU A 229 5.43 -15.88 3.94
C LEU A 229 5.01 -16.21 5.38
N ARG A 230 5.80 -17.02 6.11
CA ARG A 230 5.56 -17.31 7.54
C ARG A 230 5.84 -16.13 8.47
N ASN A 231 6.86 -15.34 8.14
CA ASN A 231 7.33 -14.22 8.95
C ASN A 231 7.55 -13.02 8.02
N PRO A 232 6.47 -12.35 7.57
CA PRO A 232 6.57 -11.28 6.60
C PRO A 232 7.37 -10.11 7.15
N PRO A 233 7.98 -9.29 6.26
CA PRO A 233 8.55 -8.03 6.65
C PRO A 233 7.49 -7.14 7.31
N ARG A 234 7.91 -6.40 8.33
CA ARG A 234 7.09 -5.41 9.04
C ARG A 234 7.07 -4.05 8.35
N THR A 235 8.02 -3.81 7.45
CA THR A 235 8.19 -2.52 6.77
C THR A 235 8.11 -2.65 5.25
N THR A 236 7.52 -1.64 4.58
CA THR A 236 7.58 -1.54 3.12
C THR A 236 9.00 -1.23 2.66
N ALA A 237 9.87 -0.70 3.54
CA ALA A 237 11.29 -0.51 3.27
C ALA A 237 12.01 -1.83 2.99
N SER A 238 11.64 -2.90 3.69
CA SER A 238 12.17 -4.24 3.44
C SER A 238 11.71 -4.82 2.10
N ILE A 239 10.50 -4.50 1.65
CA ILE A 239 9.99 -4.87 0.32
C ILE A 239 10.77 -4.14 -0.77
N LEU A 240 10.97 -2.83 -0.62
CA LEU A 240 11.73 -2.00 -1.58
C LEU A 240 13.22 -2.35 -1.61
N TYR A 241 13.78 -2.73 -0.47
CA TYR A 241 15.19 -3.08 -0.30
C TYR A 241 15.33 -4.49 0.30
N PRO A 242 15.18 -5.56 -0.51
CA PRO A 242 15.08 -6.95 -0.01
C PRO A 242 16.28 -7.43 0.80
N ARG A 243 17.45 -6.78 0.66
CA ARG A 243 18.64 -7.07 1.46
C ARG A 243 18.47 -6.72 2.95
N ARG A 244 17.54 -5.83 3.30
CA ARG A 244 17.24 -5.48 4.71
C ARG A 244 16.56 -6.63 5.43
N TRP A 245 15.70 -7.39 4.76
CA TRP A 245 15.01 -8.48 5.43
C TRP A 245 15.89 -9.74 5.52
N PRO A 246 15.94 -10.42 6.68
CA PRO A 246 15.21 -10.10 7.92
C PRO A 246 15.99 -9.21 8.92
N ALA A 247 17.31 -9.09 8.77
CA ALA A 247 18.20 -8.59 9.84
C ALA A 247 18.06 -7.08 10.15
N HIS A 248 17.52 -6.30 9.22
CA HIS A 248 17.41 -4.85 9.30
C HIS A 248 15.98 -4.37 9.01
N ASP A 249 15.00 -5.23 9.24
CA ASP A 249 13.59 -4.90 9.14
C ASP A 249 13.12 -4.21 10.43
N VAL A 250 13.40 -2.91 10.51
CA VAL A 250 13.23 -2.08 11.72
C VAL A 250 12.23 -0.96 11.44
N SER A 251 11.24 -0.82 12.32
CA SER A 251 10.30 0.31 12.35
C SER A 251 10.36 1.00 13.72
N VAL A 252 10.77 2.26 13.73
CA VAL A 252 10.87 3.15 14.89
C VAL A 252 10.08 4.43 14.57
N PRO A 253 8.74 4.38 14.64
CA PRO A 253 7.91 5.52 14.28
C PRO A 253 8.13 6.70 15.26
N PRO A 254 8.08 7.96 14.78
CA PRO A 254 8.15 9.14 15.63
C PRO A 254 7.08 9.18 16.73
N THR A 255 7.40 9.76 17.88
CA THR A 255 6.57 9.79 19.10
C THR A 255 5.91 11.14 19.38
N GLY A 256 6.40 12.23 18.77
CA GLY A 256 5.87 13.58 18.99
C GLY A 256 4.37 13.69 18.72
N ASP A 257 3.65 14.41 19.59
CA ASP A 257 2.21 14.56 19.56
C ASP A 257 1.79 16.03 19.31
N PRO A 258 1.20 16.35 18.15
CA PRO A 258 0.76 17.71 17.84
C PRO A 258 -0.60 18.09 18.45
N THR A 259 -1.26 17.21 19.23
CA THR A 259 -2.63 17.41 19.72
C THR A 259 -2.85 18.78 20.39
N ALA A 260 -1.91 19.21 21.24
CA ALA A 260 -2.02 20.49 21.94
C ALA A 260 -2.01 21.71 20.98
N ALA A 261 -1.28 21.62 19.87
CA ALA A 261 -1.21 22.71 18.88
C ALA A 261 -2.52 22.88 18.10
N PHE A 262 -3.27 21.79 17.91
CA PHE A 262 -4.59 21.81 17.29
C PHE A 262 -5.67 22.33 18.24
N GLY A 263 -5.57 22.00 19.52
CA GLY A 263 -6.53 22.44 20.55
C GLY A 263 -7.94 21.85 20.36
N ALA A 264 -8.89 22.30 21.18
CA ALA A 264 -10.23 21.71 21.23
C ALA A 264 -11.03 21.88 19.92
N GLY A 265 -10.70 22.88 19.09
CA GLY A 265 -11.41 23.15 17.84
C GLY A 265 -11.21 22.11 16.73
N TRP A 266 -10.36 21.11 16.96
CA TRP A 266 -9.98 20.10 15.96
C TRP A 266 -10.08 18.69 16.52
N THR A 267 -10.25 17.73 15.61
CA THR A 267 -10.31 16.31 15.91
C THR A 267 -9.36 15.57 14.98
N ARG A 268 -8.53 14.67 15.52
CA ARG A 268 -7.76 13.72 14.70
C ARG A 268 -8.73 12.67 14.15
N VAL A 269 -8.93 12.69 12.84
CA VAL A 269 -9.90 11.84 12.13
C VAL A 269 -9.24 10.63 11.46
N LEU A 270 -7.93 10.68 11.26
CA LEU A 270 -7.13 9.59 10.70
C LEU A 270 -5.75 9.59 11.35
N ALA A 271 -5.19 8.40 11.57
CA ALA A 271 -3.80 8.20 11.95
C ALA A 271 -3.32 6.87 11.40
N GLY A 272 -2.05 6.80 10.98
CA GLY A 272 -1.41 5.59 10.51
C GLY A 272 0.08 5.80 10.23
N ASP A 273 0.67 4.85 9.53
CA ASP A 273 2.09 4.85 9.18
C ASP A 273 2.34 5.69 7.93
N MET A 274 3.32 6.60 8.00
CA MET A 274 3.94 7.20 6.82
C MET A 274 5.08 6.28 6.39
N ASP A 275 4.71 5.21 5.70
CA ASP A 275 5.63 4.12 5.36
C ASP A 275 6.71 4.54 4.33
N ALA A 276 7.71 3.69 4.15
CA ALA A 276 8.82 3.93 3.24
C ALA A 276 8.40 4.10 1.78
N PHE A 277 7.45 3.32 1.30
CA PHE A 277 6.94 3.41 -0.07
C PHE A 277 6.18 4.71 -0.31
N SER A 278 5.28 5.07 0.60
CA SER A 278 4.56 6.35 0.59
C SER A 278 5.53 7.54 0.64
N THR A 279 6.63 7.39 1.38
CA THR A 279 7.70 8.40 1.48
C THR A 279 8.52 8.50 0.20
N GLU A 280 8.91 7.38 -0.42
CA GLU A 280 9.62 7.37 -1.70
C GLU A 280 8.80 8.11 -2.76
N GLU A 281 7.50 7.88 -2.78
CA GLU A 281 6.68 8.51 -3.78
C GLU A 281 6.46 9.99 -3.57
N LEU A 282 6.14 10.41 -2.34
CA LEU A 282 5.94 11.83 -2.04
C LEU A 282 7.10 12.66 -2.59
N PHE A 283 8.32 12.17 -2.44
CA PHE A 283 9.52 12.85 -2.96
C PHE A 283 9.84 12.54 -4.43
N SER A 284 9.37 11.43 -5.01
CA SER A 284 9.50 11.14 -6.44
C SER A 284 8.54 11.96 -7.30
N SER A 285 7.41 12.42 -6.74
CA SER A 285 6.42 13.25 -7.45
C SER A 285 6.98 14.57 -7.98
N THR A 286 8.03 15.08 -7.35
CA THR A 286 8.60 16.42 -7.64
C THR A 286 10.11 16.40 -7.84
N GLY A 287 10.81 15.32 -7.49
CA GLY A 287 12.26 15.18 -7.61
C GLY A 287 12.67 14.00 -8.49
N PRO A 288 13.97 13.89 -8.85
CA PRO A 288 14.45 12.71 -9.56
C PRO A 288 14.27 11.45 -8.67
N PRO A 289 13.86 10.30 -9.22
CA PRO A 289 13.64 9.07 -8.44
C PRO A 289 14.85 8.63 -7.59
N SER A 290 16.07 8.97 -8.01
CA SER A 290 17.30 8.69 -7.27
C SER A 290 17.39 9.44 -5.94
N ALA A 291 16.85 10.68 -5.86
CA ALA A 291 16.83 11.46 -4.63
C ALA A 291 15.84 10.87 -3.62
N ALA A 292 14.66 10.47 -4.07
CA ALA A 292 13.67 9.80 -3.23
C ALA A 292 14.18 8.48 -2.65
N LYS A 293 14.83 7.64 -3.47
CA LYS A 293 15.51 6.42 -3.01
C LYS A 293 16.57 6.69 -1.95
N LYS A 294 17.30 7.80 -2.06
CA LYS A 294 18.26 8.22 -1.04
C LYS A 294 17.55 8.54 0.28
N VAL A 295 16.44 9.27 0.25
CA VAL A 295 15.65 9.57 1.45
C VAL A 295 15.15 8.30 2.14
N VAL A 296 14.63 7.33 1.38
CA VAL A 296 14.09 6.08 1.94
C VAL A 296 15.17 5.10 2.40
N ARG A 297 16.41 5.25 1.92
CA ARG A 297 17.55 4.49 2.42
C ARG A 297 17.78 4.68 3.92
N ASP A 298 17.53 5.90 4.41
CA ASP A 298 17.80 6.25 5.80
C ASP A 298 16.51 6.31 6.62
N TRP A 299 15.35 6.19 5.98
CA TRP A 299 14.06 6.02 6.65
C TRP A 299 14.05 4.77 7.54
N ILE A 300 13.59 4.94 8.78
CA ILE A 300 13.39 3.85 9.76
C ILE A 300 12.01 3.89 10.44
N GLY A 301 11.12 4.81 10.05
CA GLY A 301 9.77 4.88 10.59
C GLY A 301 9.07 6.19 10.22
N GLY A 302 7.74 6.21 10.23
CA GLY A 302 6.99 7.42 9.95
C GLY A 302 5.55 7.33 10.43
N ARG A 303 4.92 8.48 10.62
CA ARG A 303 3.49 8.60 10.98
C ARG A 303 2.82 9.63 10.10
N VAL A 304 1.55 9.40 9.81
CA VAL A 304 0.69 10.39 9.16
C VAL A 304 -0.63 10.51 9.93
N ALA A 305 -1.15 11.74 10.01
CA ALA A 305 -2.45 12.00 10.61
C ALA A 305 -3.20 13.09 9.86
N LEU A 306 -4.53 12.94 9.74
CA LEU A 306 -5.44 14.00 9.30
C LEU A 306 -6.21 14.55 10.48
N TRP A 307 -6.33 15.87 10.51
CA TRP A 307 -7.04 16.65 11.50
C TRP A 307 -8.11 17.46 10.82
N HIS A 308 -9.34 17.38 11.32
CA HIS A 308 -10.47 18.17 10.86
C HIS A 308 -10.86 19.17 11.93
N ARG A 309 -11.24 20.40 11.52
CA ARG A 309 -11.99 21.29 12.40
C ARG A 309 -13.26 20.59 12.84
N ARG A 310 -13.66 20.79 14.09
CA ARG A 310 -14.88 20.20 14.63
C ARG A 310 -16.08 20.61 13.77
N GLY A 311 -16.84 19.62 13.29
CA GLY A 311 -18.00 19.84 12.42
C GLY A 311 -17.67 20.02 10.93
N ALA A 312 -16.39 19.93 10.53
CA ALA A 312 -16.04 19.91 9.12
C ALA A 312 -16.66 18.70 8.41
N LYS A 313 -17.08 18.90 7.16
CA LYS A 313 -17.58 17.81 6.31
C LYS A 313 -16.39 17.06 5.73
N VAL A 314 -16.47 15.73 5.78
CA VAL A 314 -15.53 14.84 5.08
C VAL A 314 -15.87 14.88 3.58
N ASP A 315 -14.93 15.33 2.76
CA ASP A 315 -15.05 15.38 1.30
C ASP A 315 -13.81 14.71 0.67
N PRO A 316 -13.86 13.37 0.47
CA PRO A 316 -12.83 12.56 -0.18
C PRO A 316 -12.15 13.18 -1.40
N GLY A 317 -12.94 13.86 -2.23
CA GLY A 317 -12.51 14.31 -3.54
C GLY A 317 -12.09 15.77 -3.60
N ALA A 318 -12.49 16.55 -2.60
CA ALA A 318 -12.23 17.99 -2.52
C ALA A 318 -12.17 18.47 -1.05
N PRO A 319 -11.19 17.99 -0.26
CA PRO A 319 -11.09 18.37 1.15
C PRO A 319 -10.87 19.88 1.30
N ASP A 320 -11.59 20.51 2.22
CA ASP A 320 -11.45 21.93 2.51
C ASP A 320 -10.13 22.20 3.25
N HIS A 321 -9.12 22.71 2.53
CA HIS A 321 -7.81 23.07 3.09
C HIS A 321 -7.88 24.12 4.23
N ARG A 322 -9.03 24.81 4.42
CA ARG A 322 -9.26 25.72 5.56
C ARG A 322 -9.69 24.99 6.82
N ALA A 323 -10.26 23.79 6.66
CA ALA A 323 -10.83 22.97 7.73
C ALA A 323 -10.08 21.66 7.96
N VAL A 324 -9.10 21.32 7.12
CA VAL A 324 -8.31 20.10 7.21
C VAL A 324 -6.82 20.40 7.29
N ALA A 325 -6.10 19.60 8.08
CA ALA A 325 -4.64 19.64 8.18
C ALA A 325 -4.06 18.22 8.14
N ALA A 326 -2.89 18.08 7.51
CA ALA A 326 -2.13 16.84 7.46
C ALA A 326 -0.83 17.01 8.23
N VAL A 327 -0.53 16.03 9.09
CA VAL A 327 0.74 15.94 9.82
C VAL A 327 1.48 14.71 9.34
N LEU A 328 2.69 14.89 8.83
CA LEU A 328 3.59 13.83 8.38
C LEU A 328 4.84 13.87 9.25
N GLN A 329 5.25 12.73 9.77
CA GLN A 329 6.43 12.59 10.61
C GLN A 329 7.30 11.48 10.05
N TRP A 330 8.61 11.68 10.08
CA TRP A 330 9.60 10.69 9.70
C TRP A 330 10.68 10.58 10.75
N ARG A 331 11.15 9.35 10.94
CA ARG A 331 12.35 9.00 11.70
C ARG A 331 13.42 8.53 10.72
N TRP A 332 14.59 9.13 10.83
CA TRP A 332 15.76 8.81 10.02
C TRP A 332 16.79 8.04 10.83
N ARG A 333 17.68 7.34 10.12
CA ARG A 333 18.90 6.78 10.66
C ARG A 333 19.87 7.94 10.89
N GLY A 334 20.36 8.11 12.13
CA GLY A 334 21.31 9.19 12.46
C GLY A 334 20.76 10.62 12.36
N THR A 335 21.63 11.62 12.48
CA THR A 335 21.29 13.06 12.49
C THR A 335 21.63 13.79 11.17
N SER A 336 22.58 13.26 10.39
CA SER A 336 23.08 13.83 9.12
C SER A 336 22.12 13.65 7.94
N ASP A 337 21.23 12.67 7.99
CA ASP A 337 20.40 12.28 6.83
C ASP A 337 19.16 13.18 6.65
N SER A 338 18.91 14.07 7.62
CA SER A 338 17.85 15.09 7.52
C SER A 338 18.07 16.07 6.37
N ALA A 339 19.29 16.29 5.89
CA ALA A 339 19.56 17.26 4.83
C ALA A 339 18.90 16.90 3.49
N ALA A 340 18.96 15.61 3.10
CA ALA A 340 18.30 15.13 1.89
C ALA A 340 16.78 15.21 1.99
N ALA A 341 16.23 14.82 3.15
CA ALA A 341 14.80 14.94 3.43
C ALA A 341 14.32 16.41 3.42
N LYS A 342 15.06 17.33 4.06
CA LYS A 342 14.76 18.77 4.06
C LYS A 342 14.74 19.34 2.63
N ALA A 343 15.75 19.03 1.83
CA ALA A 343 15.81 19.48 0.43
C ALA A 343 14.65 18.92 -0.40
N ALA A 344 14.27 17.66 -0.17
CA ALA A 344 13.13 17.04 -0.82
C ALA A 344 11.80 17.69 -0.39
N ILE A 345 11.61 18.00 0.90
CA ILE A 345 10.42 18.70 1.40
C ILE A 345 10.32 20.11 0.82
N VAL A 346 11.42 20.88 0.78
CA VAL A 346 11.41 22.22 0.17
C VAL A 346 11.03 22.13 -1.32
N THR A 347 11.62 21.17 -2.03
CA THR A 347 11.34 20.95 -3.46
C THR A 347 9.87 20.58 -3.67
N TYR A 348 9.33 19.68 -2.84
CA TYR A 348 7.92 19.30 -2.84
C TYR A 348 7.01 20.50 -2.61
N LEU A 349 7.25 21.31 -1.57
CA LEU A 349 6.43 22.49 -1.28
C LEU A 349 6.42 23.51 -2.42
N VAL A 350 7.59 23.75 -3.05
CA VAL A 350 7.71 24.70 -4.16
C VAL A 350 7.08 24.16 -5.45
N ARG A 351 7.28 22.88 -5.77
CA ARG A 351 6.82 22.31 -7.05
C ARG A 351 5.35 21.87 -7.03
N THR A 352 4.86 21.35 -5.92
CA THR A 352 3.47 20.88 -5.80
C THR A 352 2.52 22.02 -5.48
N PHE A 353 2.88 22.92 -4.56
CA PHE A 353 1.97 23.97 -4.08
C PHE A 353 2.31 25.37 -4.57
N HIS A 354 3.39 25.54 -5.33
CA HIS A 354 3.94 26.86 -5.67
C HIS A 354 4.14 27.73 -4.42
N ALA A 355 4.52 27.09 -3.30
CA ALA A 355 4.53 27.74 -2.01
C ALA A 355 5.69 28.75 -1.91
N THR A 356 5.41 29.87 -1.27
CA THR A 356 6.40 30.94 -1.01
C THR A 356 6.76 30.98 0.47
N PRO A 357 8.02 31.30 0.84
CA PRO A 357 8.40 31.49 2.23
C PRO A 357 7.56 32.57 2.91
N ALA A 358 7.10 32.29 4.14
CA ALA A 358 6.29 33.21 4.95
C ALA A 358 6.99 33.62 6.27
N GLY A 359 8.30 33.36 6.38
CA GLY A 359 9.10 33.65 7.57
C GLY A 359 9.01 32.55 8.64
N GLY A 360 10.00 32.49 9.53
CA GLY A 360 10.00 31.56 10.67
C GLY A 360 9.93 30.08 10.29
N GLY A 361 10.49 29.68 9.14
CA GLY A 361 10.46 28.29 8.66
C GLY A 361 9.09 27.84 8.16
N THR A 362 8.24 28.77 7.72
CA THR A 362 6.90 28.48 7.18
C THR A 362 6.80 28.83 5.71
N TRP A 363 5.84 28.21 5.03
CA TRP A 363 5.48 28.44 3.63
C TRP A 363 3.99 28.69 3.50
N ARG A 364 3.59 29.41 2.44
CA ARG A 364 2.19 29.70 2.13
C ARG A 364 1.89 29.64 0.63
N TRP A 365 0.64 29.32 0.32
CA TRP A 365 0.03 29.41 -1.00
C TRP A 365 -1.44 29.84 -0.84
N PRO A 366 -2.18 30.19 -1.91
CA PRO A 366 -3.54 30.76 -1.77
C PRO A 366 -4.53 29.88 -0.97
N ALA A 367 -4.36 28.56 -1.02
CA ALA A 367 -5.25 27.61 -0.37
C ALA A 367 -4.77 27.14 1.01
N GLY A 368 -3.56 27.49 1.46
CA GLY A 368 -3.04 26.97 2.73
C GLY A 368 -1.61 27.37 3.05
N ALA A 369 -1.07 26.70 4.06
CA ALA A 369 0.27 26.92 4.58
C ALA A 369 0.92 25.61 5.00
N ALA A 370 2.24 25.64 5.10
CA ALA A 370 3.01 24.52 5.61
C ALA A 370 4.14 25.00 6.53
N ALA A 371 4.59 24.09 7.38
CA ALA A 371 5.83 24.22 8.13
C ALA A 371 6.48 22.84 8.24
N PHE A 372 7.80 22.80 8.24
CA PHE A 372 8.53 21.59 8.60
C PHE A 372 9.60 21.92 9.61
N VAL A 373 9.77 21.01 10.57
CA VAL A 373 10.74 21.13 11.65
C VAL A 373 11.51 19.83 11.73
N SER A 374 12.81 19.92 11.98
CA SER A 374 13.64 18.74 12.28
C SER A 374 14.26 18.90 13.66
N SER A 375 14.13 17.87 14.49
CA SER A 375 14.73 17.79 15.82
C SER A 375 15.39 16.42 15.98
N GLY A 376 16.71 16.41 16.19
CA GLY A 376 17.51 15.18 16.16
C GLY A 376 17.33 14.42 14.86
N ALA A 377 16.89 13.15 14.97
CA ALA A 377 16.63 12.26 13.84
C ALA A 377 15.16 12.28 13.37
N THR A 378 14.34 13.19 13.88
CA THR A 378 12.91 13.30 13.53
C THR A 378 12.67 14.53 12.67
N THR A 379 11.90 14.39 11.59
CA THR A 379 11.38 15.50 10.79
C THR A 379 9.85 15.42 10.80
N ALA A 380 9.19 16.56 11.03
CA ALA A 380 7.75 16.69 10.86
C ALA A 380 7.46 17.74 9.78
N LEU A 381 6.51 17.45 8.89
CA LEU A 381 5.91 18.37 7.94
C LEU A 381 4.42 18.47 8.25
N VAL A 382 3.91 19.69 8.36
CA VAL A 382 2.49 19.96 8.55
C VAL A 382 2.00 20.82 7.41
N LEU A 383 0.91 20.40 6.76
CA LEU A 383 0.10 21.20 5.85
C LEU A 383 -1.19 21.57 6.58
N GLY A 384 -1.59 22.83 6.54
CA GLY A 384 -2.79 23.29 7.22
C GLY A 384 -3.22 24.70 6.79
N PRO A 385 -4.26 25.25 7.43
CA PRO A 385 -4.90 26.48 6.96
C PRO A 385 -4.07 27.75 7.18
N THR A 386 -3.18 27.76 8.18
CA THR A 386 -2.40 28.97 8.54
C THR A 386 -0.94 28.63 8.86
N PRO A 387 0.01 29.54 8.59
CA PRO A 387 1.42 29.34 8.95
C PRO A 387 1.63 29.10 10.45
N ALA A 388 0.86 29.80 11.29
CA ALA A 388 0.94 29.68 12.75
C ALA A 388 0.58 28.28 13.25
N LEU A 389 -0.54 27.72 12.78
CA LEU A 389 -0.95 26.36 13.15
C LEU A 389 0.04 25.33 12.62
N ALA A 390 0.44 25.46 11.35
CA ALA A 390 1.39 24.53 10.73
C ALA A 390 2.72 24.49 11.52
N ARG A 391 3.25 25.66 11.91
CA ARG A 391 4.47 25.76 12.70
C ARG A 391 4.33 25.13 14.08
N ALA A 392 3.32 25.52 14.85
CA ALA A 392 3.12 25.00 16.21
C ALA A 392 2.96 23.47 16.21
N ALA A 393 2.19 22.93 15.25
CA ALA A 393 2.01 21.49 15.10
C ALA A 393 3.29 20.79 14.64
N ALA A 394 4.08 21.37 13.72
CA ALA A 394 5.35 20.79 13.27
C ALA A 394 6.39 20.77 14.40
N GLU A 395 6.48 21.83 15.19
CA GLU A 395 7.36 21.91 16.36
C GLU A 395 7.00 20.86 17.42
N ALA A 396 5.71 20.63 17.67
CA ALA A 396 5.25 19.59 18.59
C ALA A 396 5.48 18.17 18.03
N ALA A 397 5.18 17.94 16.76
CA ALA A 397 5.32 16.66 16.09
C ALA A 397 6.79 16.22 15.88
N ALA A 398 7.73 17.16 15.80
CA ALA A 398 9.15 16.85 15.65
C ALA A 398 9.84 16.48 16.98
N ARG A 399 9.22 16.78 18.14
CA ARG A 399 9.82 16.48 19.45
C ARG A 399 9.91 14.96 19.65
N PRO A 400 11.04 14.46 20.18
CA PRO A 400 11.22 13.04 20.49
C PRO A 400 10.30 12.58 21.62
#